data_AF-A0A239SS37-F1
#
_entry.id   AF-A0A239SS37-F1
#
_cell.length_a   1.000
_cell.length_b   1.000
_cell.length_c   1.000
_cell.angle_alpha   90.00
_cell.angle_beta   90.00
_cell.angle_gamma   90.00
#
_symmetry.space_group_name_H-M   'P 1'
#
loop_
_entity.id
_entity.type
_entity.pdbx_description
1 polymer ?
#
loop_
_entity_poly.entity_id
_entity_poly.type
_entity_poly.pdbx_seq_one_letter_code
_entity_poly.pdbx_strand_id
1 'polypeptide(L)'
;MDNASITLLSLLAVGALLTLLFIFFVKKDMINPKYDERQKTINLQGNTLGFVITYFLAFVYILLFRLDFFEISGQFVATSFMFIPITVQICHNILKGGLFAINVSRKTYHILFFILGMTGFMMLALNIYHMSLEPAPLANFFSASGIGQGFLMAGLCLSVSLAYAYRIYLDKKEIR
;
A
#
# COMPACT_ATOMS: atom_id res chain seq x y z
N MET A 1 -6.26 18.07 27.14
CA MET A 1 -5.79 17.38 25.91
C MET A 1 -5.45 15.97 26.31
N ASP A 2 -6.20 14.98 25.83
CA ASP A 2 -6.02 13.59 26.25
C ASP A 2 -4.77 12.99 25.61
N ASN A 3 -4.09 12.09 26.30
CA ASN A 3 -2.86 11.44 25.82
C ASN A 3 -3.02 10.78 24.42
N ALA A 4 -4.25 10.37 24.06
CA ALA A 4 -4.61 9.86 22.74
C ALA A 4 -4.49 10.93 21.63
N SER A 5 -4.81 12.19 21.93
CA SER A 5 -4.69 13.30 20.98
C SER A 5 -3.23 13.69 20.73
N ILE A 6 -2.37 13.58 21.74
CA ILE A 6 -0.93 13.86 21.64
C ILE A 6 -0.18 12.75 20.86
N THR A 7 -0.58 11.49 21.06
CA THR A 7 -0.03 10.35 20.31
C THR A 7 -0.44 10.39 18.83
N LEU A 8 -1.70 10.73 18.53
CA LEU A 8 -2.15 10.90 17.15
C LEU A 8 -1.41 12.05 16.44
N LEU A 9 -1.21 13.19 17.13
CA LEU A 9 -0.53 14.35 16.56
C LEU A 9 0.96 14.07 16.28
N SER A 10 1.64 13.38 17.20
CA SER A 10 3.05 13.01 17.03
C SER A 10 3.27 11.98 15.91
N LEU A 11 2.35 11.03 15.74
CA LEU A 11 2.37 10.09 14.61
C LEU A 11 2.10 10.76 13.26
N LEU A 12 1.14 11.69 13.19
CA LEU A 12 0.88 12.50 11.98
C LEU A 12 2.09 13.37 11.63
N ALA A 13 2.75 13.96 12.64
CA ALA A 13 3.97 14.74 12.43
C ALA A 13 5.12 13.87 11.90
N VAL A 14 5.29 12.64 12.39
CA VAL A 14 6.28 11.70 11.87
C VAL A 14 5.95 11.29 10.42
N GLY A 15 4.68 11.00 10.12
CA GLY A 15 4.24 10.68 8.74
C GLY A 15 4.47 11.84 7.77
N ALA A 16 4.15 13.07 8.17
CA ALA A 16 4.40 14.28 7.38
C ALA A 16 5.91 14.50 7.16
N LEU A 17 6.73 14.28 8.19
CA LEU A 17 8.19 14.43 8.12
C LEU A 17 8.81 13.38 7.19
N LEU A 18 8.35 12.13 7.23
CA LEU A 18 8.78 11.07 6.31
C LEU A 18 8.38 11.39 4.86
N THR A 19 7.20 11.98 4.65
CA THR A 19 6.72 12.38 3.33
C THR A 19 7.53 13.56 2.76
N LEU A 20 7.87 14.54 3.59
CA LEU A 20 8.73 15.66 3.21
C LEU A 20 10.16 15.22 2.92
N LEU A 21 10.73 14.34 3.74
CA LEU A 21 12.03 13.73 3.47
C LEU A 21 11.99 12.96 2.15
N PHE A 22 10.91 12.22 1.90
CA PHE A 22 10.73 11.51 0.62
C PHE A 22 10.77 12.48 -0.57
N ILE A 23 9.97 13.55 -0.55
CA ILE A 23 9.96 14.57 -1.61
C ILE A 23 11.37 15.18 -1.81
N PHE A 24 12.08 15.45 -0.71
CA PHE A 24 13.42 16.03 -0.78
C PHE A 24 14.48 15.06 -1.34
N PHE A 25 14.32 13.76 -1.10
CA PHE A 25 15.22 12.71 -1.62
C PHE A 25 14.82 12.19 -3.01
N VAL A 26 13.71 12.66 -3.59
CA VAL A 26 13.31 12.30 -4.95
C VAL A 26 14.29 12.89 -5.96
N LYS A 27 15.13 12.03 -6.54
CA LYS A 27 16.07 12.43 -7.60
C LYS A 27 15.31 12.81 -8.88
N LYS A 28 15.81 13.82 -9.59
CA LYS A 28 15.31 14.28 -10.90
C LYS A 28 15.15 13.14 -11.92
N ASP A 29 15.99 12.12 -11.86
CA ASP A 29 15.91 10.93 -12.74
C ASP A 29 14.69 10.04 -12.50
N MET A 30 14.02 10.16 -11.34
CA MET A 30 12.72 9.51 -11.09
C MET A 30 11.55 10.23 -11.78
N ILE A 31 11.73 11.50 -12.21
CA ILE A 31 10.70 12.28 -12.88
C ILE A 31 10.57 11.86 -14.36
N ASN A 32 11.68 11.42 -14.98
CA ASN A 32 11.70 10.86 -16.34
C ASN A 32 12.37 9.47 -16.34
N PRO A 33 11.66 8.45 -15.81
CA PRO A 33 12.20 7.10 -15.77
C PRO A 33 12.35 6.54 -17.20
N LYS A 34 13.50 5.93 -17.50
CA LYS A 34 13.70 5.17 -18.74
C LYS A 34 13.47 3.69 -18.48
N TYR A 35 12.52 3.09 -19.18
CA TYR A 35 12.19 1.67 -19.14
C TYR A 35 12.54 0.99 -20.47
N ASP A 36 13.05 -0.24 -20.40
CA ASP A 36 13.22 -1.09 -21.59
C ASP A 36 11.88 -1.71 -22.04
N GLU A 37 11.87 -2.35 -23.21
CA GLU A 37 10.67 -2.97 -23.78
C GLU A 37 10.10 -4.11 -22.90
N ARG A 38 10.95 -4.83 -22.18
CA ARG A 38 10.51 -5.89 -21.26
C ARG A 38 9.78 -5.29 -20.07
N GLN A 39 10.31 -4.22 -19.50
CA GLN A 39 9.71 -3.49 -18.38
C GLN A 39 8.40 -2.81 -18.78
N LYS A 40 8.32 -2.24 -20.00
CA LYS A 40 7.05 -1.72 -20.54
C LYS A 40 5.99 -2.81 -20.64
N THR A 41 6.37 -3.99 -21.15
CA THR A 41 5.45 -5.14 -21.27
C THR A 41 4.95 -5.60 -19.91
N ILE A 42 5.86 -5.71 -18.92
CA ILE A 42 5.51 -6.08 -17.54
C ILE A 42 4.57 -5.03 -16.93
N ASN A 43 4.86 -3.74 -17.10
CA ASN A 43 4.02 -2.67 -16.59
C ASN A 43 2.60 -2.72 -17.20
N LEU A 44 2.49 -3.01 -18.50
CA LEU A 44 1.19 -3.20 -19.15
C LEU A 44 0.42 -4.37 -18.55
N GLN A 45 1.08 -5.52 -18.34
CA GLN A 45 0.47 -6.69 -17.68
C GLN A 45 0.01 -6.36 -16.25
N GLY A 46 0.84 -5.63 -15.49
CA GLY A 46 0.47 -5.12 -14.17
C GLY A 46 -0.78 -4.22 -14.21
N ASN A 47 -0.86 -3.31 -15.19
CA ASN A 47 -2.03 -2.45 -15.38
C ASN A 47 -3.29 -3.28 -15.68
N THR A 48 -3.18 -4.27 -16.56
CA THR A 48 -4.29 -5.19 -16.88
C THR A 48 -4.76 -5.93 -15.63
N LEU A 49 -3.84 -6.43 -14.81
CA LEU A 49 -4.19 -7.07 -13.53
C LEU A 49 -4.90 -6.11 -12.58
N GLY A 50 -4.38 -4.90 -12.42
CA GLY A 50 -5.03 -3.86 -11.61
C GLY A 50 -6.46 -3.59 -12.09
N PHE A 51 -6.65 -3.41 -13.40
CA PHE A 51 -7.98 -3.24 -14.00
C PHE A 51 -8.92 -4.41 -13.71
N VAL A 52 -8.46 -5.66 -13.89
CA VAL A 52 -9.26 -6.85 -13.56
C VAL A 52 -9.67 -6.88 -12.09
N ILE A 53 -8.76 -6.53 -11.18
CA ILE A 53 -9.06 -6.44 -9.74
C ILE A 53 -10.11 -5.38 -9.45
N THR A 54 -10.10 -4.24 -10.16
CA THR A 54 -11.16 -3.22 -10.03
C THR A 54 -12.55 -3.78 -10.35
N TYR A 55 -12.70 -4.56 -11.44
CA TYR A 55 -13.98 -5.20 -11.76
C TYR A 55 -14.37 -6.26 -10.73
N PHE A 56 -13.40 -7.03 -10.27
CA PHE A 56 -13.62 -8.03 -9.23
C PHE A 56 -14.11 -7.38 -7.92
N LEU A 57 -13.50 -6.27 -7.50
CA LEU A 57 -13.95 -5.50 -6.34
C LEU A 57 -15.37 -4.97 -6.55
N ALA A 58 -15.68 -4.42 -7.73
CA ALA A 58 -17.04 -3.97 -8.04
C ALA A 58 -18.07 -5.10 -7.90
N PHE A 59 -17.76 -6.28 -8.43
CA PHE A 59 -18.60 -7.45 -8.27
C PHE A 59 -18.78 -7.84 -6.80
N VAL A 60 -17.69 -7.88 -6.01
CA VAL A 60 -17.73 -8.19 -4.57
C VAL A 60 -18.59 -7.18 -3.81
N TYR A 61 -18.40 -5.88 -4.04
CA TYR A 61 -19.20 -4.87 -3.34
C TYR A 61 -20.67 -4.92 -3.73
N ILE A 62 -21.01 -5.17 -5.00
CA ILE A 62 -22.40 -5.37 -5.43
C ILE A 62 -23.04 -6.56 -4.68
N LEU A 63 -22.32 -7.67 -4.54
CA LEU A 63 -22.80 -8.82 -3.77
C LEU A 63 -22.99 -8.49 -2.29
N LEU A 64 -22.01 -7.81 -1.68
CA LEU A 64 -22.10 -7.44 -0.26
C LEU A 64 -23.27 -6.48 0.01
N PHE A 65 -23.52 -5.51 -0.88
CA PHE A 65 -24.67 -4.61 -0.80
C PHE A 65 -26.00 -5.35 -1.02
N ARG A 66 -26.03 -6.40 -1.83
CA ARG A 66 -27.25 -7.19 -2.09
C ARG A 66 -27.63 -8.11 -0.94
N LEU A 67 -26.66 -8.54 -0.15
CA LEU A 67 -26.83 -9.54 0.89
C LEU A 67 -26.99 -8.94 2.29
N ASP A 68 -26.97 -7.60 2.41
CA ASP A 68 -27.10 -6.84 3.67
C ASP A 68 -26.20 -7.37 4.82
N PHE A 69 -25.06 -7.97 4.48
CA PHE A 69 -24.17 -8.60 5.47
C PHE A 69 -23.46 -7.59 6.36
N PHE A 70 -23.13 -6.41 5.82
CA PHE A 70 -22.39 -5.35 6.53
C PHE A 70 -22.81 -3.96 6.05
N GLU A 71 -22.86 -2.98 6.95
CA GLU A 71 -22.90 -1.57 6.58
C GLU A 71 -21.52 -1.12 6.08
N ILE A 72 -21.35 -1.04 4.77
CA ILE A 72 -20.09 -0.64 4.15
C ILE A 72 -20.14 0.84 3.78
N SER A 73 -19.24 1.63 4.38
CA SER A 73 -19.14 3.05 4.04
C SER A 73 -18.61 3.27 2.63
N GLY A 74 -19.15 4.28 1.94
CA GLY A 74 -18.66 4.68 0.62
C GLY A 74 -17.18 5.09 0.62
N GLN A 75 -16.66 5.59 1.75
CA GLN A 75 -15.24 5.91 1.90
C GLN A 75 -14.38 4.64 1.88
N PHE A 76 -14.74 3.60 2.65
CA PHE A 76 -14.02 2.33 2.63
C PHE A 76 -14.00 1.71 1.22
N VAL A 77 -15.14 1.78 0.51
CA VAL A 77 -15.25 1.36 -0.89
C VAL A 77 -14.28 2.15 -1.76
N ALA A 78 -14.36 3.49 -1.75
CA ALA A 78 -13.53 4.36 -2.58
C ALA A 78 -12.03 4.12 -2.33
N THR A 79 -11.62 4.02 -1.07
CA THR A 79 -10.24 3.71 -0.69
C THR A 79 -9.81 2.35 -1.23
N SER A 80 -10.64 1.32 -1.10
CA SER A 80 -10.32 -0.02 -1.61
C SER A 80 -10.16 -0.05 -3.13
N PHE A 81 -11.07 0.62 -3.84
CA PHE A 81 -11.03 0.77 -5.29
C PHE A 81 -9.80 1.54 -5.78
N MET A 82 -9.35 2.54 -5.02
CA MET A 82 -8.18 3.31 -5.39
C MET A 82 -6.90 2.50 -5.17
N PHE A 83 -6.75 1.90 -3.99
CA PHE A 83 -5.44 1.41 -3.57
C PHE A 83 -5.19 -0.09 -3.81
N ILE A 84 -6.20 -0.96 -3.71
CA ILE A 84 -6.00 -2.40 -3.93
C ILE A 84 -5.50 -2.69 -5.36
N PRO A 85 -6.13 -2.15 -6.43
CA PRO A 85 -5.64 -2.34 -7.79
C PRO A 85 -4.19 -1.86 -8.00
N ILE A 86 -3.88 -0.68 -7.47
CA ILE A 86 -2.54 -0.07 -7.56
C ILE A 86 -1.52 -0.95 -6.84
N THR A 87 -1.84 -1.45 -5.65
CA THR A 87 -0.93 -2.34 -4.92
C THR A 87 -0.69 -3.64 -5.65
N VAL A 88 -1.73 -4.27 -6.24
CA VAL A 88 -1.55 -5.50 -7.03
C VAL A 88 -0.64 -5.24 -8.24
N GLN A 89 -0.90 -4.15 -8.96
CA GLN A 89 -0.06 -3.70 -10.08
C GLN A 89 1.40 -3.49 -9.65
N ILE A 90 1.64 -2.73 -8.58
CA ILE A 90 2.99 -2.44 -8.08
C ILE A 90 3.69 -3.73 -7.64
N CYS A 91 3.02 -4.59 -6.86
CA CYS A 91 3.57 -5.87 -6.43
C CYS A 91 3.94 -6.75 -7.62
N HIS A 92 3.07 -6.84 -8.64
CA HIS A 92 3.36 -7.57 -9.87
C HIS A 92 4.62 -7.03 -10.56
N ASN A 93 4.69 -5.71 -10.75
CA ASN A 93 5.82 -5.05 -11.41
C ASN A 93 7.13 -5.25 -10.62
N ILE A 94 7.08 -5.21 -9.29
CA ILE A 94 8.23 -5.51 -8.43
C ILE A 94 8.70 -6.94 -8.62
N LEU A 95 7.80 -7.91 -8.47
CA LEU A 95 8.13 -9.34 -8.51
C LEU A 95 8.72 -9.75 -9.86
N LYS A 96 8.19 -9.17 -10.95
CA LYS A 96 8.66 -9.42 -12.33
C LYS A 96 9.87 -8.56 -12.73
N GLY A 97 10.33 -7.64 -11.88
CA GLY A 97 11.48 -6.77 -12.17
C GLY A 97 11.18 -5.62 -13.14
N GLY A 98 9.90 -5.32 -13.38
CA GLY A 98 9.43 -4.21 -14.22
C GLY A 98 9.53 -2.83 -13.56
N LEU A 99 9.69 -2.79 -12.23
CA LEU A 99 9.61 -1.54 -11.47
C LEU A 99 10.85 -0.62 -11.63
N PHE A 100 12.04 -1.19 -11.84
CA PHE A 100 13.29 -0.43 -11.76
C PHE A 100 13.59 0.30 -13.07
N ALA A 101 13.41 1.61 -13.11
CA ALA A 101 13.92 2.40 -14.22
C ALA A 101 15.44 2.25 -14.33
N ILE A 102 15.95 2.12 -15.56
CA ILE A 102 17.35 1.80 -15.86
C ILE A 102 18.30 2.88 -15.33
N ASN A 103 17.83 4.12 -15.25
CA ASN A 103 18.59 5.30 -14.86
C ASN A 103 18.59 5.59 -13.35
N VAL A 104 17.90 4.79 -12.51
CA VAL A 104 17.73 5.11 -11.09
C VAL A 104 18.54 4.16 -10.20
N SER A 105 19.24 4.72 -9.20
CA SER A 105 19.97 3.92 -8.22
C SER A 105 19.02 3.07 -7.36
N ARG A 106 19.27 1.76 -7.30
CA ARG A 106 18.52 0.83 -6.43
C ARG A 106 18.50 1.25 -4.96
N LYS A 107 19.52 1.99 -4.48
CA LYS A 107 19.61 2.50 -3.10
C LYS A 107 18.41 3.36 -2.70
N THR A 108 17.90 4.20 -3.59
CA THR A 108 16.74 5.06 -3.29
C THR A 108 15.47 4.24 -3.09
N TYR A 109 15.26 3.20 -3.91
CA TYR A 109 14.14 2.27 -3.74
C TYR A 109 14.25 1.42 -2.48
N HIS A 110 15.47 1.01 -2.08
CA HIS A 110 15.67 0.29 -0.82
C HIS A 110 15.16 1.07 0.38
N ILE A 111 15.50 2.36 0.45
CA ILE A 111 15.06 3.24 1.53
C ILE A 111 13.54 3.44 1.47
N LEU A 112 13.00 3.68 0.27
CA LEU A 112 11.56 3.90 0.09
C LEU A 112 10.73 2.70 0.57
N PHE A 113 11.03 1.50 0.08
CA PHE A 113 10.25 0.31 0.43
C PHE A 113 10.49 -0.14 1.87
N PHE A 114 11.66 0.18 2.44
CA PHE A 114 11.90 -0.01 3.87
C PHE A 114 11.01 0.91 4.71
N ILE A 115 10.99 2.21 4.42
CA ILE A 115 10.12 3.19 5.11
C ILE A 115 8.65 2.78 4.96
N LEU A 116 8.22 2.43 3.75
CA LEU A 116 6.85 1.98 3.49
C LEU A 116 6.48 0.76 4.34
N GLY A 117 7.39 -0.22 4.47
CA GLY A 117 7.20 -1.39 5.33
C GLY A 117 7.06 -1.01 6.80
N MET A 118 7.94 -0.14 7.31
CA MET A 118 7.88 0.36 8.69
C MET A 118 6.57 1.09 8.98
N THR A 119 6.12 1.95 8.07
CA THR A 119 4.82 2.64 8.18
C THR A 119 3.67 1.64 8.20
N GLY A 120 3.72 0.61 7.34
CA GLY A 120 2.73 -0.47 7.33
C GLY A 120 2.67 -1.24 8.65
N PHE A 121 3.82 -1.57 9.25
CA PHE A 121 3.88 -2.23 10.56
C PHE A 121 3.33 -1.35 11.68
N MET A 122 3.69 -0.05 11.70
CA MET A 122 3.18 0.89 12.69
C MET A 122 1.65 1.02 12.59
N MET A 123 1.12 1.16 11.37
CA MET A 123 -0.32 1.19 11.15
C MET A 123 -1.00 -0.10 11.60
N LEU A 124 -0.43 -1.27 11.28
CA LEU A 124 -0.98 -2.55 11.72
C LEU A 124 -1.02 -2.65 13.24
N ALA A 125 0.06 -2.32 13.93
CA ALA A 125 0.15 -2.37 15.39
C ALA A 125 -0.87 -1.42 16.04
N LEU A 126 -1.00 -0.19 15.51
CA LEU A 126 -2.00 0.77 15.98
C LEU A 126 -3.43 0.25 15.79
N ASN A 127 -3.74 -0.33 14.63
CA ASN A 127 -5.09 -0.83 14.37
C ASN A 127 -5.42 -2.06 15.22
N ILE A 128 -4.46 -2.96 15.48
CA ILE A 128 -4.63 -4.07 16.43
C ILE A 128 -4.88 -3.53 17.84
N TYR A 129 -4.13 -2.52 18.27
CA TYR A 129 -4.33 -1.87 19.56
C TYR A 129 -5.72 -1.22 19.66
N HIS A 130 -6.13 -0.44 18.66
CA HIS A 130 -7.47 0.15 18.61
C HIS A 130 -8.58 -0.90 18.63
N MET A 131 -8.40 -2.00 17.89
CA MET A 131 -9.35 -3.12 17.88
C MET A 131 -9.53 -3.75 19.26
N SER A 132 -8.47 -3.80 20.08
CA SER A 132 -8.53 -4.33 21.45
C SER A 132 -9.26 -3.42 22.44
N LEU A 133 -9.43 -2.14 22.11
CA LEU A 133 -10.12 -1.15 22.92
C LEU A 133 -11.59 -0.97 22.53
N GLU A 134 -11.99 -1.41 21.34
CA GLU A 134 -13.37 -1.28 20.87
C GLU A 134 -14.25 -2.45 21.35
N PRO A 135 -15.46 -2.16 21.88
CA PRO A 135 -16.38 -3.20 22.33
C PRO A 135 -17.03 -4.02 21.19
N ALA A 136 -17.05 -3.49 19.95
CA ALA A 136 -17.61 -4.17 18.78
C ALA A 136 -16.79 -3.87 17.50
N PRO A 137 -15.53 -4.33 17.42
CA PRO A 137 -14.59 -3.92 16.37
C PRO A 137 -15.04 -4.32 14.95
N LEU A 138 -15.74 -5.46 14.81
CA LEU A 138 -16.25 -5.92 13.52
C LEU A 138 -17.39 -5.04 12.99
N ALA A 139 -18.22 -4.47 13.87
CA ALA A 139 -19.31 -3.57 13.46
C ALA A 139 -18.75 -2.25 12.91
N ASN A 140 -17.66 -1.76 13.49
CA ASN A 140 -17.01 -0.52 13.05
C ASN A 140 -16.05 -0.72 11.89
N PHE A 141 -15.68 -1.96 11.52
CA PHE A 141 -14.60 -2.25 10.57
C PHE A 141 -14.78 -1.55 9.21
N PHE A 142 -15.99 -1.59 8.65
CA PHE A 142 -16.28 -1.04 7.31
C PHE A 142 -16.81 0.41 7.33
N SER A 143 -16.90 1.04 8.50
CA SER A 143 -17.41 2.40 8.65
C SER A 143 -16.44 3.47 8.11
N ALA A 144 -16.94 4.71 7.93
CA ALA A 144 -16.20 5.82 7.29
C ALA A 144 -14.90 6.21 8.02
N SER A 145 -14.80 5.90 9.32
CA SER A 145 -13.60 6.05 10.14
C SER A 145 -13.23 4.75 10.86
N GLY A 146 -13.64 3.62 10.27
CA GLY A 146 -13.46 2.30 10.84
C GLY A 146 -12.02 1.84 10.85
N ILE A 147 -11.71 0.93 11.78
CA ILE A 147 -10.40 0.26 11.86
C ILE A 147 -10.01 -0.44 10.54
N GLY A 148 -10.98 -0.81 9.70
CA GLY A 148 -10.74 -1.51 8.45
C GLY A 148 -9.97 -0.68 7.41
N GLN A 149 -10.15 0.65 7.37
CA GLN A 149 -9.34 1.50 6.48
C GLN A 149 -7.86 1.46 6.87
N GLY A 150 -7.58 1.47 8.18
CA GLY A 150 -6.22 1.37 8.70
C GLY A 150 -5.58 0.00 8.42
N PHE A 151 -6.34 -1.09 8.58
CA PHE A 151 -5.89 -2.43 8.19
C PHE A 151 -5.62 -2.55 6.69
N LEU A 152 -6.48 -1.94 5.86
CA LEU A 152 -6.29 -1.91 4.42
C LEU A 152 -5.00 -1.17 4.06
N MET A 153 -4.78 0.04 4.60
CA MET A 153 -3.53 0.79 4.38
C MET A 153 -2.29 0.03 4.86
N ALA A 154 -2.36 -0.58 6.04
CA ALA A 154 -1.28 -1.40 6.56
C ALA A 154 -0.94 -2.56 5.61
N GLY A 155 -1.96 -3.29 5.14
CA GLY A 155 -1.80 -4.40 4.21
C GLY A 155 -1.18 -3.98 2.88
N LEU A 156 -1.58 -2.82 2.34
CA LEU A 156 -1.03 -2.28 1.09
C LEU A 156 0.46 -1.92 1.24
N CYS A 157 0.82 -1.21 2.31
CA CYS A 157 2.21 -0.83 2.59
C CYS A 157 3.10 -2.07 2.80
N LEU A 158 2.62 -3.03 3.58
CA LEU A 158 3.36 -4.27 3.89
C LEU A 158 3.52 -5.15 2.66
N SER A 159 2.47 -5.35 1.87
CA SER A 159 2.53 -6.21 0.67
C SER A 159 3.55 -5.69 -0.35
N VAL A 160 3.57 -4.38 -0.60
CA VAL A 160 4.54 -3.75 -1.51
C VAL A 160 5.97 -3.88 -0.98
N SER A 161 6.17 -3.62 0.31
CA SER A 161 7.48 -3.75 0.96
C SER A 161 8.00 -5.20 0.96
N LEU A 162 7.12 -6.18 1.23
CA LEU A 162 7.44 -7.60 1.20
C LEU A 162 7.74 -8.10 -0.20
N ALA A 163 6.95 -7.70 -1.20
CA ALA A 163 7.22 -8.01 -2.61
C ALA A 163 8.62 -7.52 -3.01
N TYR A 164 9.00 -6.32 -2.54
CA TYR A 164 10.31 -5.76 -2.79
C TYR A 164 11.43 -6.53 -2.09
N ALA A 165 11.26 -6.83 -0.80
CA ALA A 165 12.22 -7.66 -0.05
C ALA A 165 12.42 -9.03 -0.70
N TYR A 166 11.34 -9.64 -1.18
CA TYR A 166 11.40 -10.91 -1.90
C TYR A 166 12.11 -10.80 -3.25
N ARG A 167 11.92 -9.70 -4.00
CA ARG A 167 12.65 -9.47 -5.25
C ARG A 167 14.16 -9.34 -5.00
N ILE A 168 14.58 -8.65 -3.94
CA ILE A 168 16.00 -8.58 -3.56
C ILE A 168 16.56 -9.97 -3.26
N TYR A 169 15.78 -10.80 -2.56
CA TYR A 169 16.16 -12.17 -2.26
C TYR A 169 16.35 -13.01 -3.53
N LEU A 170 15.45 -12.88 -4.51
CA LEU A 170 15.58 -13.55 -5.81
C LEU A 170 16.81 -13.07 -6.58
N ASP A 171 17.03 -11.76 -6.68
CA ASP A 171 18.20 -11.19 -7.35
C ASP A 171 19.51 -11.73 -6.75
N LYS A 172 19.58 -11.92 -5.42
CA LYS A 172 20.75 -12.51 -4.75
C LYS A 172 20.95 -13.99 -5.07
N LYS A 173 19.88 -14.73 -5.39
CA LYS A 173 19.94 -16.15 -5.76
C LYS A 173 20.33 -16.36 -7.22
N GLU A 174 19.90 -15.47 -8.12
CA GLU A 174 20.20 -15.54 -9.56
C GLU A 174 21.67 -15.22 -9.89
N ILE A 175 22.42 -14.62 -8.96
CA ILE A 175 23.84 -14.24 -9.13
C ILE A 175 24.81 -15.36 -8.65
N ARG A 176 24.28 -16.50 -8.16
CA ARG A 176 25.07 -17.71 -7.86
C ARG A 176 24.96 -18.73 -8.98
#